data_AF-A0AA43I6T6-F1
#
_entry.id   AF-A0AA43I6T6-F1
#
_cell.length_a   1.000
_cell.length_b   1.000
_cell.length_c   1.000
_cell.angle_alpha   90.00
_cell.angle_beta   90.00
_cell.angle_gamma   90.00
#
_symmetry.space_group_name_H-M   'P 1'
#
loop_
_entity.id
_entity.type
_entity.pdbx_description
1 polymer ?
#
loop_
_entity_poly.entity_id
_entity_poly.type
_entity_poly.pdbx_seq_one_letter_code
_entity_poly.pdbx_strand_id
1 'polypeptide(L)'
;MNETQIKEVVLSTGNVNRKYLVRDLIFATDQINVDLFAEENQLNDLLAPIKHQLKMKALEYGGDAVINCHFDYQQHGTITNIFAYGTVVQFTQTTIG
;
A
#
# COMPACT_ATOMS: atom_id res chain seq x y z
N MET A 1 8.55 -7.44 -12.65
CA MET A 1 8.14 -6.02 -12.76
C MET A 1 9.36 -5.13 -12.62
N ASN A 2 9.37 -3.95 -13.23
CA ASN A 2 10.45 -2.99 -13.06
C ASN A 2 10.21 -2.14 -11.79
N GLU A 3 11.25 -1.91 -10.98
CA GLU A 3 11.23 -1.05 -9.79
C GLU A 3 10.66 0.35 -10.07
N THR A 4 10.92 0.91 -11.24
CA THR A 4 10.37 2.21 -11.64
C THR A 4 8.83 2.19 -11.64
N GLN A 5 8.22 1.12 -12.15
CA GLN A 5 6.76 0.99 -12.24
C GLN A 5 6.14 0.82 -10.84
N ILE A 6 6.82 0.10 -9.95
CA ILE A 6 6.35 -0.06 -8.56
C ILE A 6 6.33 1.29 -7.84
N LYS A 7 7.36 2.12 -8.05
CA LYS A 7 7.42 3.46 -7.44
C LYS A 7 6.29 4.37 -7.90
N GLU A 8 5.86 4.25 -9.15
CA GLU A 8 4.76 5.04 -9.75
C GLU A 8 3.38 4.70 -9.17
N VAL A 9 3.19 3.51 -8.60
CA VAL A 9 1.92 3.17 -7.93
C VAL A 9 1.68 4.09 -6.74
N VAL A 10 0.52 4.75 -6.75
CA VAL A 10 0.08 5.64 -5.66
C VAL A 10 -0.58 4.82 -4.55
N LEU A 11 -0.24 5.09 -3.29
CA LEU A 11 -1.00 4.59 -2.14
C LEU A 11 -1.70 5.79 -1.49
N SER A 12 -2.99 5.67 -1.19
CA SER A 12 -3.79 6.73 -0.58
C SER A 12 -4.72 6.17 0.48
N THR A 13 -4.76 6.80 1.66
CA THR A 13 -5.70 6.44 2.74
C THR A 13 -7.13 6.87 2.45
N GLY A 14 -7.33 7.75 1.47
CA GLY A 14 -8.64 8.15 0.98
C GLY A 14 -8.78 8.00 -0.53
N ASN A 15 -9.85 8.56 -1.07
CA ASN A 15 -10.07 8.62 -2.52
C ASN A 15 -9.08 9.58 -3.19
N VAL A 16 -8.93 9.44 -4.51
CA VAL A 16 -8.10 10.30 -5.35
C VAL A 16 -8.98 11.13 -6.28
N ASN A 17 -8.60 12.39 -6.53
CA ASN A 17 -9.34 13.31 -7.41
C ASN A 17 -8.99 13.08 -8.90
N ARG A 18 -9.25 11.87 -9.39
CA ARG A 18 -9.02 11.45 -10.78
C ARG A 18 -10.05 10.40 -11.16
N LYS A 19 -10.45 10.32 -12.43
CA LYS A 19 -11.31 9.22 -12.90
C LYS A 19 -10.54 7.90 -12.90
N TYR A 20 -11.18 6.85 -12.40
CA TYR A 20 -10.58 5.52 -12.32
C TYR A 20 -11.63 4.41 -12.47
N LEU A 21 -11.14 3.22 -12.79
CA LEU A 21 -11.87 1.96 -12.70
C LEU A 21 -11.38 1.19 -11.48
N VAL A 22 -12.31 0.65 -10.68
CA VAL A 22 -11.96 -0.28 -9.60
C VAL A 22 -11.56 -1.62 -10.20
N ARG A 23 -10.42 -2.16 -9.76
CA ARG A 23 -9.87 -3.43 -10.23
C ARG A 23 -10.14 -4.56 -9.25
N ASP A 24 -9.73 -4.42 -8.00
CA ASP A 24 -9.99 -5.41 -6.93
C ASP A 24 -9.67 -4.82 -5.55
N LEU A 25 -9.92 -5.60 -4.49
CA LEU A 25 -9.34 -5.40 -3.16
C LEU A 25 -8.03 -6.21 -3.05
N ILE A 26 -7.03 -5.64 -2.38
CA ILE A 26 -5.77 -6.34 -2.07
C ILE A 26 -5.42 -6.24 -0.60
N PHE A 27 -4.68 -7.24 -0.14
CA PHE A 27 -4.23 -7.40 1.24
C PHE A 27 -2.72 -7.69 1.23
N ALA A 28 -2.02 -7.16 2.23
CA ALA A 28 -0.63 -7.44 2.53
C ALA A 28 -0.49 -7.60 4.04
N THR A 29 0.43 -8.46 4.46
CA THR A 29 0.74 -8.70 5.87
C THR A 29 2.23 -8.70 6.08
N ASP A 30 2.67 -8.25 7.24
CA ASP A 30 4.07 -8.31 7.64
C ASP A 30 4.18 -8.62 9.13
N GLN A 31 5.28 -9.25 9.54
CA GLN A 31 5.59 -9.53 10.93
C GLN A 31 7.01 -9.06 11.22
N ILE A 32 7.13 -8.14 12.16
CA ILE A 32 8.41 -7.55 12.56
C ILE A 32 8.62 -7.71 14.07
N ASN A 33 9.86 -7.97 14.49
CA ASN A 33 10.22 -8.12 15.89
C ASN A 33 10.79 -6.79 16.42
N VAL A 34 9.90 -5.84 16.67
CA VAL A 34 10.23 -4.49 17.10
C VAL A 34 9.08 -3.89 17.92
N ASP A 35 9.42 -3.01 18.86
CA ASP A 35 8.45 -2.14 19.52
C ASP A 35 8.19 -0.90 18.66
N LEU A 36 6.99 -0.80 18.07
CA LEU A 36 6.63 0.30 17.17
C LEU A 36 6.74 1.69 17.80
N PHE A 37 6.70 1.77 19.14
CA PHE A 37 6.68 3.02 19.89
C PHE A 37 8.05 3.43 20.43
N ALA A 38 9.10 2.65 20.22
CA ALA A 38 10.44 3.03 20.63
C ALA A 38 10.97 4.17 19.74
N GLU A 39 11.58 5.20 20.34
CA GLU A 39 11.98 6.44 19.64
C GLU A 39 13.04 6.22 18.56
N GLU A 40 13.84 5.16 18.68
CA GLU A 40 14.86 4.77 17.71
C GLU A 40 14.27 4.24 16.39
N ASN A 41 12.98 3.88 16.38
CA ASN A 41 12.35 3.25 15.22
C ASN A 41 11.75 4.26 14.25
N GLN A 42 12.25 4.22 13.00
CA GLN A 42 11.68 5.01 11.91
C GLN A 42 10.52 4.25 11.27
N LEU A 43 9.30 4.50 11.76
CA LEU A 43 8.09 3.78 11.33
C LEU A 43 7.88 3.80 9.81
N ASN A 44 8.26 4.88 9.13
CA ASN A 44 8.14 4.96 7.67
C ASN A 44 8.99 3.92 6.94
N ASP A 45 10.18 3.62 7.47
CA ASP A 45 11.10 2.63 6.93
C ASP A 45 10.64 1.22 7.29
N LEU A 46 10.18 1.02 8.54
CA LEU A 46 9.58 -0.24 8.99
C LEU A 46 8.36 -0.64 8.16
N LEU A 47 7.56 0.33 7.71
CA LEU A 47 6.40 0.09 6.85
C LEU A 47 6.72 0.07 5.35
N ALA A 48 7.96 0.31 4.93
CA ALA A 48 8.34 0.30 3.52
C ALA A 48 8.11 -1.07 2.85
N PRO A 49 8.44 -2.22 3.48
CA PRO A 49 8.20 -3.54 2.89
C PRO A 49 6.71 -3.81 2.62
N ILE A 50 5.82 -3.54 3.57
CA ILE A 50 4.39 -3.80 3.38
C ILE A 50 3.76 -2.84 2.34
N LYS A 51 4.20 -1.59 2.27
CA LYS A 51 3.82 -0.65 1.21
C LYS A 51 4.28 -1.16 -0.17
N HIS A 52 5.49 -1.72 -0.24
CA HIS A 52 6.01 -2.31 -1.46
C HIS A 52 5.19 -3.53 -1.91
N GLN A 53 4.78 -4.41 -0.98
CA GLN A 53 3.88 -5.52 -1.28
C GLN A 53 2.54 -5.06 -1.89
N LEU A 54 1.91 -4.03 -1.32
CA LEU A 54 0.67 -3.47 -1.88
C LEU A 54 0.87 -2.94 -3.30
N LYS A 55 2.00 -2.28 -3.56
CA LYS A 55 2.31 -1.73 -4.89
C LYS A 55 2.56 -2.82 -5.92
N MET A 56 3.30 -3.88 -5.57
CA MET A 56 3.49 -5.04 -6.44
C MET A 56 2.15 -5.68 -6.80
N LYS A 57 1.31 -5.95 -5.80
CA LYS A 57 -0.04 -6.50 -6.01
C LYS A 57 -0.88 -5.59 -6.90
N ALA A 58 -0.88 -4.28 -6.68
CA ALA A 58 -1.62 -3.35 -7.53
C ALA A 58 -1.24 -3.48 -9.02
N LEU A 59 0.05 -3.61 -9.31
CA LEU A 59 0.52 -3.83 -10.68
C LEU A 59 0.10 -5.20 -11.24
N GLU A 60 0.03 -6.25 -10.41
CA GLU A 60 -0.43 -7.59 -10.85
C GLU A 60 -1.89 -7.53 -11.32
N TYR A 61 -2.68 -6.65 -10.71
CA TYR A 61 -4.07 -6.33 -11.08
C TYR A 61 -4.20 -5.26 -12.17
N GLY A 62 -3.09 -4.78 -12.74
CA GLY A 62 -3.09 -3.72 -13.76
C GLY A 62 -3.57 -2.37 -13.25
N GLY A 63 -3.39 -2.10 -11.95
CA GLY A 63 -3.74 -0.84 -11.30
C GLY A 63 -2.59 0.16 -11.26
N ASP A 64 -2.97 1.44 -11.16
CA ASP A 64 -2.07 2.58 -11.01
C ASP A 64 -2.03 3.11 -9.57
N ALA A 65 -3.00 2.73 -8.75
CA ALA A 65 -3.08 3.14 -7.35
C ALA A 65 -3.80 2.10 -6.48
N VAL A 66 -3.52 2.18 -5.18
CA VAL A 66 -4.31 1.56 -4.11
C VAL A 66 -4.90 2.69 -3.28
N ILE A 67 -6.22 2.81 -3.27
CA ILE A 67 -6.94 3.86 -2.55
C ILE A 67 -7.68 3.28 -1.34
N ASN A 68 -8.09 4.17 -0.43
CA ASN A 68 -8.72 3.78 0.83
C ASN A 68 -7.88 2.74 1.59
N CYS A 69 -6.55 2.95 1.58
CA CYS A 69 -5.61 2.11 2.29
C CYS A 69 -5.82 2.22 3.80
N HIS A 70 -5.86 1.07 4.46
CA HIS A 70 -5.84 0.94 5.90
C HIS A 70 -4.61 0.16 6.32
N PHE A 71 -4.05 0.53 7.47
CA PHE A 71 -2.89 -0.12 8.08
C PHE A 71 -3.23 -0.37 9.54
N ASP A 72 -3.47 -1.63 9.87
CA ASP A 72 -3.73 -2.09 11.23
C ASP A 72 -2.49 -2.80 11.75
N TYR A 73 -2.28 -2.74 13.07
CA TYR A 73 -1.21 -3.47 13.73
C TYR A 73 -1.71 -4.15 15.00
N GLN A 74 -1.07 -5.25 15.35
CA GLN A 74 -1.28 -5.97 16.60
C GLN A 74 0.08 -6.32 17.20
N GLN A 75 0.32 -5.85 18.43
CA GLN A 75 1.58 -6.08 19.15
C GLN A 75 1.39 -7.12 20.26
N HIS A 76 2.22 -8.15 20.25
CA HIS A 76 2.30 -9.20 21.24
C HIS A 76 3.74 -9.27 21.78
N GLY A 77 4.00 -8.56 22.87
CA GLY A 77 5.37 -8.38 23.37
C GLY A 77 6.20 -7.59 22.36
N THR A 78 7.30 -8.17 21.89
CA THR A 78 8.17 -7.55 20.87
C THR A 78 7.76 -7.90 19.43
N ILE A 79 6.77 -8.78 19.24
CA ILE A 79 6.27 -9.13 17.91
C ILE A 79 5.15 -8.19 17.52
N THR A 80 5.33 -7.51 16.40
CA THR A 80 4.32 -6.66 15.79
C THR A 80 3.88 -7.29 14.46
N ASN A 81 2.59 -7.61 14.36
CA ASN A 81 1.96 -8.01 13.11
C ASN A 81 1.30 -6.80 12.48
N ILE A 82 1.47 -6.62 11.18
CA ILE A 82 0.90 -5.52 10.41
C ILE A 82 -0.01 -6.12 9.34
N PHE A 83 -1.21 -5.56 9.21
CA PHE A 83 -2.17 -5.88 8.16
C PHE A 83 -2.46 -4.60 7.38
N ALA A 84 -2.28 -4.66 6.07
CA ALA A 84 -2.61 -3.55 5.19
C ALA A 84 -3.51 -3.99 4.06
N TYR A 85 -4.51 -3.17 3.74
CA TYR A 85 -5.44 -3.47 2.67
C TYR A 85 -5.96 -2.20 2.02
N GLY A 86 -6.46 -2.33 0.80
CA GLY A 86 -7.05 -1.21 0.06
C GLY A 86 -7.64 -1.65 -1.26
N THR A 87 -8.16 -0.69 -2.01
CA THR A 87 -8.80 -0.91 -3.30
C THR A 87 -7.85 -0.54 -4.43
N VAL A 88 -7.51 -1.51 -5.29
CA VAL A 88 -6.75 -1.26 -6.51
C VAL A 88 -7.63 -0.54 -7.52
N VAL A 89 -7.09 0.53 -8.08
CA VAL A 89 -7.76 1.29 -9.13
C VAL A 89 -6.80 1.55 -10.29
N GLN A 90 -7.36 1.60 -11.50
CA GLN A 90 -6.64 2.01 -12.71
C GLN A 90 -7.18 3.35 -13.19
N PHE A 91 -6.30 4.31 -13.45
CA PHE A 91 -6.68 5.61 -13.96
C PHE A 91 -7.10 5.53 -15.42
N THR A 92 -8.23 6.15 -15.74
CA THR A 92 -8.63 6.32 -17.13
C THR A 92 -7.92 7.55 -17.70
N GLN A 93 -7.33 7.44 -18.90
CA GLN A 93 -6.87 8.63 -19.61
C GLN A 93 -8.06 9.53 -19.95
N THR A 94 -7.99 10.80 -19.60
CA THR A 94 -8.82 11.83 -20.23
C THR A 94 -8.27 12.02 -21.64
N THR A 95 -8.95 11.49 -22.65
CA THR A 95 -8.72 11.91 -24.03
C THR A 95 -9.01 13.42 -24.07
N ILE A 96 -7.97 14.23 -24.28
CA ILE A 96 -8.15 15.62 -24.68
C ILE A 96 -8.71 15.53 -26.10
N GLY A 97 -10.01 15.81 -26.23
CA GLY A 97 -10.66 16.01 -27.52
C GLY A 97 -10.49 17.45 -28.00
#